data_AF-A0A0S2M8J5-F1
#
_entry.id   AF-A0A0S2M8J5-F1
#
_cell.length_a   1.000
_cell.length_b   1.000
_cell.length_c   1.000
_cell.angle_alpha   90.00
_cell.angle_beta   90.00
_cell.angle_gamma   90.00
#
_symmetry.space_group_name_H-M   'P 1'
#
loop_
_entity.id
_entity.type
_entity.pdbx_description
1 polymer ?
#
loop_
_entity_poly.entity_id
_entity_poly.type
_entity_poly.pdbx_seq_one_letter_code
_entity_poly.pdbx_strand_id
1 'polypeptide(L)'
;GLTVMYTFRLLYYLLFGEYNFLSLNLINDLGLKMIKSMLMLVLLIIMSGSMLMWLMLSTPYFICLPKLMKLMTLLVSFIGGYLGIQMSLMNLSYELFSMKMMSLSLFFSSMLNLPFISTFGMNWFMIFFSKKNYENLDQGWFEFIGSQNIFNKLMNYSFFMQVLHKNNFNFFLVMMVIWIILLIII
;
A
#
# COMPACT_ATOMS: atom_id res chain seq x y z
N GLY A 1 24.23 7.54 -14.79
CA GLY A 1 25.17 8.36 -13.99
C GLY A 1 24.81 8.27 -12.52
N LEU A 2 23.59 8.67 -12.15
CA LEU A 2 23.12 8.71 -10.76
C LEU A 2 23.21 7.37 -10.01
N THR A 3 23.00 6.24 -10.69
CA THR A 3 23.20 4.90 -10.09
C THR A 3 24.63 4.70 -9.58
N VAL A 4 25.61 5.08 -10.38
CA VAL A 4 27.04 5.02 -10.04
C VAL A 4 27.37 6.03 -8.94
N MET A 5 26.80 7.23 -9.00
CA MET A 5 26.94 8.25 -7.97
C MET A 5 26.45 7.75 -6.60
N TYR A 6 25.29 7.07 -6.57
CA TYR A 6 24.73 6.48 -5.36
C TYR A 6 25.60 5.34 -4.82
N THR A 7 26.08 4.43 -5.69
CA THR A 7 26.96 3.33 -5.24
C THR A 7 28.25 3.84 -4.65
N PHE A 8 28.90 4.84 -5.25
CA PHE A 8 30.14 5.41 -4.71
C PHE A 8 29.89 6.18 -3.40
N ARG A 9 28.77 6.90 -3.29
CA ARG A 9 28.38 7.55 -2.03
C ARG A 9 28.19 6.52 -0.89
N LEU A 10 27.54 5.40 -1.18
CA LEU A 10 27.34 4.32 -0.21
C LEU A 10 28.65 3.64 0.20
N LEU A 11 29.53 3.36 -0.78
CA LEU A 11 30.87 2.82 -0.51
C LEU A 11 31.69 3.78 0.36
N TYR A 12 31.58 5.10 0.11
CA TYR A 12 32.28 6.09 0.93
C TYR A 12 31.83 6.02 2.39
N TYR A 13 30.52 6.09 2.69
CA TYR A 13 30.07 6.10 4.08
C TYR A 13 30.25 4.77 4.83
N LEU A 14 30.31 3.63 4.12
CA LEU A 14 30.46 2.32 4.76
C LEU A 14 31.93 1.88 4.91
N LEU A 15 32.78 2.18 3.93
CA LEU A 15 34.12 1.59 3.85
C LEU A 15 35.26 2.61 3.91
N PHE A 16 35.15 3.74 3.18
CA PHE A 16 36.26 4.69 3.06
C PHE A 16 36.26 5.81 4.10
N GLY A 17 35.08 6.16 4.61
CA GLY A 17 34.88 7.22 5.59
C GLY A 17 35.30 6.81 7.00
N GLU A 18 35.15 7.76 7.92
CA GLU A 18 35.44 7.52 9.33
C GLU A 18 34.43 6.55 9.96
N TYR A 19 34.91 5.78 10.94
CA TYR A 19 34.12 4.76 11.62
C TYR A 19 33.10 5.42 12.56
N ASN A 20 31.83 5.45 12.13
CA ASN A 20 30.73 6.14 12.83
C ASN A 20 29.93 5.25 13.80
N PHE A 21 30.42 4.06 14.13
CA PHE A 21 29.70 3.17 15.05
C PHE A 21 30.01 3.52 16.52
N LEU A 22 29.23 2.96 17.45
CA LEU A 22 29.42 3.14 18.89
C LEU A 22 30.79 2.62 19.35
N SER A 23 31.28 3.04 20.52
CA SER A 23 32.58 2.57 21.03
C SER A 23 32.58 1.08 21.41
N LEU A 24 31.42 0.52 21.76
CA LEU A 24 31.24 -0.88 22.14
C LEU A 24 30.75 -1.69 20.94
N ASN A 25 31.66 -2.05 20.02
CA ASN A 25 31.31 -2.90 18.88
C ASN A 25 32.08 -4.20 18.89
N LEU A 26 31.38 -5.27 18.48
CA LEU A 26 31.96 -6.59 18.25
C LEU A 26 31.69 -6.98 16.79
N ILE A 27 32.58 -6.58 15.90
CA ILE A 27 32.52 -6.96 14.48
C ILE A 27 33.13 -8.36 14.36
N ASN A 28 32.35 -9.31 13.85
CA ASN A 28 32.82 -10.66 13.60
C ASN A 28 32.19 -11.23 12.32
N ASP A 29 33.00 -11.44 11.29
CA ASP A 29 32.59 -12.00 10.00
C ASP A 29 32.88 -13.51 9.85
N LEU A 30 33.25 -14.21 10.92
CA LEU A 30 33.68 -15.62 10.87
C LEU A 30 32.58 -16.65 10.52
N GLY A 31 31.34 -16.21 10.27
CA GLY A 31 30.22 -17.08 9.92
C GLY A 31 30.40 -17.76 8.56
N LEU A 32 31.01 -18.96 8.54
CA LEU A 32 31.28 -19.73 7.31
C LEU A 32 30.06 -19.93 6.40
N LYS A 33 28.86 -20.11 6.98
CA LYS A 33 27.61 -20.26 6.20
C LYS A 33 27.27 -18.98 5.42
N MET A 34 27.46 -17.81 6.04
CA MET A 34 27.23 -16.51 5.41
C MET A 34 28.26 -16.27 4.30
N ILE A 35 29.56 -16.44 4.59
CA ILE A 35 30.63 -16.26 3.61
C ILE A 35 30.42 -17.17 2.39
N LYS A 36 30.08 -18.45 2.61
CA LYS A 36 29.81 -19.40 1.52
C LYS A 36 28.65 -18.93 0.63
N SER A 37 27.58 -18.38 1.22
CA SER A 37 26.45 -17.85 0.45
C SER A 37 26.82 -16.59 -0.36
N MET A 38 27.60 -15.68 0.21
CA MET A 38 28.05 -14.46 -0.47
C MET A 38 28.97 -14.79 -1.65
N LEU A 39 29.93 -15.70 -1.47
CA LEU A 39 30.85 -16.13 -2.53
C LEU A 39 30.10 -16.78 -3.72
N MET A 40 29.13 -17.65 -3.43
CA MET A 40 28.28 -18.26 -4.45
C MET A 40 27.51 -17.21 -5.27
N LEU A 41 26.97 -16.19 -4.62
CA LEU A 41 26.25 -15.09 -5.28
C LEU A 41 27.18 -14.26 -6.17
N VAL A 42 28.39 -13.92 -5.71
CA VAL A 42 29.36 -13.15 -6.51
C VAL A 42 29.74 -13.91 -7.79
N LEU A 43 30.00 -15.22 -7.67
CA LEU A 43 30.30 -16.07 -8.84
C LEU A 43 29.13 -16.11 -9.84
N LEU A 44 27.89 -16.22 -9.34
CA LEU A 44 26.69 -16.22 -10.18
C LEU A 44 26.55 -14.89 -10.94
N ILE A 45 26.75 -13.75 -10.28
CA ILE A 45 26.59 -12.42 -10.89
C ILE A 45 27.55 -12.24 -12.07
N ILE A 46 28.80 -12.69 -11.94
CA ILE A 46 29.82 -12.55 -13.00
C ILE A 46 29.45 -13.38 -14.24
N MET A 47 29.00 -14.63 -14.04
CA MET A 47 28.74 -15.54 -15.16
C MET A 47 27.36 -15.33 -15.81
N SER A 48 26.33 -15.13 -14.99
CA SER A 48 24.92 -15.17 -15.43
C SER A 48 24.57 -14.10 -16.47
N GLY A 49 25.15 -12.90 -16.40
CA GLY A 49 24.83 -11.82 -17.35
C GLY A 49 25.16 -12.18 -18.80
N SER A 50 26.33 -12.78 -19.03
CA SER A 50 26.76 -13.22 -20.37
C SER A 50 25.96 -14.43 -20.86
N MET A 51 25.70 -15.40 -19.97
CA MET A 51 24.94 -16.60 -20.28
C MET A 51 23.48 -16.28 -20.65
N LEU A 52 22.83 -15.41 -19.87
CA LEU A 52 21.46 -14.98 -20.13
C LEU A 52 21.34 -14.19 -21.44
N MET A 53 22.35 -13.36 -21.76
CA MET A 53 22.39 -12.62 -23.03
C MET A 53 22.34 -13.57 -24.23
N TRP A 54 23.15 -14.63 -24.21
CA TRP A 54 23.16 -15.64 -25.28
C TRP A 54 21.89 -16.49 -25.35
N LEU A 55 21.26 -16.78 -24.21
CA LEU A 55 20.02 -17.55 -24.18
C LEU A 55 18.80 -16.74 -24.65
N MET A 56 18.70 -15.47 -24.25
CA MET A 56 17.54 -14.63 -24.53
C MET A 56 17.59 -13.99 -25.91
N LEU A 57 18.77 -13.61 -26.40
CA LEU A 57 18.92 -12.95 -27.70
C LEU A 57 19.17 -13.98 -28.80
N SER A 58 18.10 -14.61 -29.27
CA SER A 58 18.14 -15.57 -30.38
C SER A 58 18.53 -14.94 -31.74
N THR A 59 18.35 -13.62 -31.90
CA THR A 59 18.74 -12.89 -33.11
C THR A 59 19.54 -11.62 -32.72
N PRO A 60 20.84 -11.54 -33.03
CA PRO A 60 21.63 -10.36 -32.70
C PRO A 60 21.23 -9.20 -33.62
N TYR A 61 20.69 -8.12 -33.04
CA TYR A 61 20.35 -6.90 -33.78
C TYR A 61 21.56 -5.96 -33.85
N PHE A 62 22.01 -5.60 -35.05
CA PHE A 62 23.10 -4.65 -35.24
C PHE A 62 22.59 -3.21 -35.20
N ILE A 63 23.11 -2.40 -34.27
CA ILE A 63 22.71 -0.99 -34.10
C ILE A 63 23.83 -0.07 -34.59
N CYS A 64 23.61 0.63 -35.70
CA CYS A 64 24.51 1.66 -36.22
C CYS A 64 24.34 2.97 -35.45
N LEU A 65 25.23 3.23 -34.47
CA LEU A 65 25.27 4.48 -33.72
C LEU A 65 26.57 5.25 -33.99
N PRO A 66 26.55 6.59 -33.99
CA PRO A 66 27.78 7.39 -34.02
C PRO A 66 28.63 7.08 -32.78
N LYS A 67 29.96 7.18 -32.93
CA LYS A 67 30.94 6.78 -31.89
C LYS A 67 30.64 7.35 -30.50
N LEU A 68 30.18 8.61 -30.47
CA LEU A 68 29.78 9.28 -29.23
C LEU A 68 28.64 8.55 -28.52
N MET A 69 27.52 8.28 -29.21
CA MET A 69 26.35 7.59 -28.64
C MET A 69 26.69 6.18 -28.17
N LYS A 70 27.55 5.46 -28.89
CA LYS A 70 27.98 4.11 -28.50
C LYS A 70 28.76 4.08 -27.18
N LEU A 71 29.45 5.17 -26.83
CA LEU A 71 30.26 5.28 -25.61
C LEU A 71 29.60 6.10 -24.49
N MET A 72 28.39 6.64 -24.70
CA MET A 72 27.74 7.54 -23.73
C MET A 72 27.52 6.88 -22.36
N THR A 73 27.13 5.61 -22.32
CA THR A 73 26.89 4.90 -21.05
C THR A 73 28.16 4.86 -20.20
N LEU A 74 29.29 4.56 -20.82
CA LEU A 74 30.60 4.52 -20.18
C LEU A 74 31.01 5.92 -19.70
N LEU A 75 30.91 6.95 -20.55
CA LEU A 75 31.24 8.34 -20.20
C LEU A 75 30.40 8.85 -19.02
N VAL A 76 29.08 8.64 -19.06
CA VAL A 76 28.16 9.05 -18.00
C VAL A 76 28.40 8.25 -16.70
N SER A 77 28.89 7.02 -16.79
CA SER A 77 29.25 6.22 -15.61
C SER A 77 30.51 6.77 -14.93
N PHE A 78 31.54 7.13 -15.69
CA PHE A 78 32.76 7.75 -15.14
C PHE A 78 32.50 9.11 -14.50
N ILE A 79 31.74 9.98 -15.19
CA ILE A 79 31.35 11.29 -14.65
C ILE A 79 30.52 11.11 -13.37
N GLY A 80 29.58 10.15 -13.37
CA GLY A 80 28.77 9.84 -12.20
C GLY A 80 29.58 9.37 -10.99
N GLY A 81 30.60 8.53 -11.22
CA GLY A 81 31.50 8.07 -10.16
C GLY A 81 32.36 9.19 -9.58
N TYR A 82 32.95 10.02 -10.45
CA TYR A 82 33.74 11.17 -10.05
C TYR A 82 32.93 12.16 -9.18
N LEU A 83 31.73 12.53 -9.66
CA LEU A 83 30.83 13.41 -8.91
C LEU A 83 30.34 12.77 -7.60
N GLY A 84 30.12 11.46 -7.58
CA GLY A 84 29.70 10.73 -6.38
C GLY A 84 30.70 10.84 -5.24
N ILE A 85 31.99 10.67 -5.56
CA ILE A 85 33.09 10.78 -4.57
C ILE A 85 33.25 12.22 -4.10
N GLN A 86 33.20 13.19 -5.01
CA GLN A 86 33.31 14.61 -4.63
C GLN A 86 32.18 15.05 -3.70
N MET A 87 30.95 14.60 -3.97
CA MET A 87 29.79 14.94 -3.13
C MET A 87 29.82 14.24 -1.77
N SER A 88 30.53 13.11 -1.63
CA SER A 88 30.65 12.41 -0.36
C SER A 88 31.78 12.96 0.52
N LEU A 89 32.84 13.52 -0.08
CA LEU A 89 33.97 14.17 0.60
C LEU A 89 33.63 15.58 1.12
N MET A 90 32.59 15.69 1.95
CA MET A 90 32.22 16.95 2.60
C MET A 90 32.84 17.01 3.99
N ASN A 91 33.77 17.94 4.20
CA ASN A 91 34.30 18.28 5.51
C ASN A 91 33.36 19.22 6.28
N LEU A 92 33.51 19.26 7.61
CA LEU A 92 32.69 20.05 8.54
C LEU A 92 32.66 21.57 8.24
N SER A 93 33.64 22.10 7.51
CA SER A 93 33.74 23.52 7.19
C SER A 93 32.92 23.97 5.98
N TYR A 94 32.30 23.06 5.22
CA TYR A 94 31.52 23.41 4.03
C TYR A 94 30.06 23.72 4.34
N GLU A 95 29.53 24.80 3.75
CA GLU A 95 28.08 25.04 3.74
C GLU A 95 27.37 23.98 2.89
N LEU A 96 26.49 23.22 3.51
CA LEU A 96 25.74 22.15 2.84
C LEU A 96 24.71 22.74 1.86
N PHE A 97 24.87 22.46 0.56
CA PHE A 97 23.89 22.82 -0.47
C PHE A 97 22.49 22.26 -0.17
N SER A 98 22.40 21.10 0.49
CA SER A 98 21.13 20.50 0.90
C SER A 98 20.38 21.33 1.94
N MET A 99 21.10 22.03 2.82
CA MET A 99 20.52 22.94 3.81
C MET A 99 20.05 24.24 3.16
N LYS A 100 20.76 24.74 2.15
CA LYS A 100 20.33 25.91 1.37
C LYS A 100 19.03 25.65 0.61
N MET A 101 18.88 24.44 0.04
CA MET A 101 17.69 24.02 -0.72
C MET A 101 16.89 22.97 0.03
N MET A 102 16.52 23.27 1.27
CA MET A 102 15.87 22.30 2.17
C MET A 102 14.52 21.79 1.65
N SER A 103 13.72 22.64 1.01
CA SER A 103 12.43 22.23 0.44
C SER A 103 12.59 21.18 -0.67
N LEU A 104 13.57 21.39 -1.56
CA LEU A 104 13.88 20.48 -2.65
C LEU A 104 14.49 19.17 -2.12
N SER A 105 15.40 19.26 -1.15
CA SER A 105 16.05 18.08 -0.58
C SER A 105 15.06 17.21 0.20
N LEU A 106 14.15 17.81 0.97
CA LEU A 106 13.05 17.12 1.64
C LEU A 106 12.06 16.47 0.66
N PHE A 107 11.80 17.11 -0.47
CA PHE A 107 10.93 16.54 -1.51
C PHE A 107 11.52 15.27 -2.13
N PHE A 108 12.83 15.28 -2.45
CA PHE A 108 13.48 14.08 -2.97
C PHE A 108 13.68 13.00 -1.90
N SER A 109 13.95 13.37 -0.64
CA SER A 109 14.14 12.39 0.45
C SER A 109 12.84 11.67 0.82
N SER A 110 11.70 12.34 0.74
CA SER A 110 10.37 11.78 1.04
C SER A 110 9.79 10.92 -0.10
N MET A 111 10.62 10.45 -1.04
CA MET A 111 10.20 9.76 -2.25
C MET A 111 9.13 10.55 -3.01
N LEU A 112 9.40 11.83 -3.31
CA LEU A 112 8.49 12.72 -4.03
C LEU A 112 7.10 12.85 -3.34
N ASN A 113 7.04 12.74 -2.01
CA ASN A 113 5.79 12.69 -1.23
C ASN A 113 4.80 11.57 -1.62
N LEU A 114 5.22 10.57 -2.40
CA LEU A 114 4.36 9.46 -2.82
C LEU A 114 3.75 8.67 -1.64
N PRO A 115 4.49 8.38 -0.54
CA PRO A 115 3.89 7.70 0.61
C PRO A 115 2.74 8.50 1.22
N PHE A 116 2.86 9.83 1.32
CA PHE A 116 1.80 10.69 1.86
C PHE A 116 0.57 10.73 0.95
N ILE A 117 0.78 10.83 -0.37
CA ILE A 117 -0.32 10.85 -1.34
C ILE A 117 -1.08 9.51 -1.31
N SER A 118 -0.35 8.39 -1.33
CA SER A 118 -0.95 7.06 -1.33
C SER A 118 -1.66 6.74 -0.01
N THR A 119 -1.08 7.11 1.14
CA THR A 119 -1.70 6.83 2.44
C THR A 119 -2.87 7.75 2.76
N PHE A 120 -2.71 9.08 2.66
CA PHE A 120 -3.78 10.00 3.05
C PHE A 120 -4.87 10.13 1.98
N GLY A 121 -4.51 10.16 0.70
CA GLY A 121 -5.47 10.33 -0.37
C GLY A 121 -6.36 9.11 -0.55
N MET A 122 -5.75 7.93 -0.75
CA MET A 122 -6.49 6.73 -1.13
C MET A 122 -7.25 6.10 0.05
N ASN A 123 -6.66 6.10 1.24
CA ASN A 123 -7.30 5.50 2.42
C ASN A 123 -8.56 6.28 2.85
N TRP A 124 -8.50 7.62 2.79
CA TRP A 124 -9.64 8.45 3.19
C TRP A 124 -10.88 8.20 2.33
N PHE A 125 -10.70 8.04 1.01
CA PHE A 125 -11.79 7.74 0.09
C PHE A 125 -12.49 6.42 0.44
N MET A 126 -11.73 5.36 0.71
CA MET A 126 -12.29 4.06 1.06
C MET A 126 -13.05 4.09 2.40
N ILE A 127 -12.50 4.80 3.40
CA ILE A 127 -13.12 4.93 4.72
C ILE A 127 -14.44 5.71 4.62
N PHE A 128 -14.47 6.82 3.87
CA PHE A 128 -15.68 7.62 3.71
C PHE A 128 -16.81 6.82 3.05
N PHE A 129 -16.48 6.04 2.00
CA PHE A 129 -17.44 5.18 1.34
C PHE A 129 -17.97 4.08 2.27
N SER A 130 -17.07 3.44 3.03
CA SER A 130 -17.42 2.43 4.02
C SER A 130 -18.41 2.98 5.07
N LYS A 131 -18.12 4.16 5.62
CA LYS A 131 -19.00 4.81 6.62
C LYS A 131 -20.39 5.10 6.03
N LYS A 132 -20.45 5.63 4.81
CA LYS A 132 -21.73 5.94 4.15
C LYS A 132 -22.56 4.69 3.88
N ASN A 133 -21.90 3.57 3.56
CA ASN A 133 -22.59 2.29 3.38
C ASN A 133 -23.10 1.75 4.72
N TYR A 134 -22.29 1.81 5.78
CA TYR A 134 -22.70 1.34 7.11
C TYR A 134 -23.93 2.10 7.64
N GLU A 135 -23.93 3.44 7.54
CA GLU A 135 -25.05 4.27 8.01
C GLU A 135 -26.32 4.07 7.18
N ASN A 136 -26.19 4.03 5.84
CA ASN A 136 -27.37 3.97 4.98
C ASN A 136 -27.92 2.55 4.85
N LEU A 137 -27.06 1.55 4.62
CA LEU A 137 -27.51 0.19 4.33
C LEU A 137 -27.78 -0.58 5.62
N ASP A 138 -26.76 -0.71 6.47
CA ASP A 138 -26.84 -1.57 7.66
C ASP A 138 -27.76 -0.97 8.73
N GLN A 139 -27.49 0.27 9.14
CA GLN A 139 -28.28 0.97 10.16
C GLN A 139 -29.56 1.62 9.61
N GLY A 140 -29.69 1.76 8.29
CA GLY A 140 -30.83 2.43 7.65
C GLY A 140 -31.81 1.45 7.02
N TRP A 141 -31.56 1.09 5.76
CA TRP A 141 -32.50 0.32 4.93
C TRP A 141 -32.83 -1.05 5.53
N PHE A 142 -31.84 -1.78 6.06
CA PHE A 142 -32.11 -3.10 6.62
C PHE A 142 -32.93 -3.05 7.91
N GLU A 143 -32.73 -2.05 8.78
CA GLU A 143 -33.58 -1.89 9.96
C GLU A 143 -34.99 -1.44 9.60
N PHE A 144 -35.12 -0.55 8.60
CA PHE A 144 -36.42 -0.09 8.10
C PHE A 144 -37.22 -1.20 7.42
N ILE A 145 -36.59 -2.13 6.72
CA ILE A 145 -37.29 -3.25 6.08
C ILE A 145 -37.53 -4.38 7.09
N GLY A 146 -36.58 -4.59 8.00
CA GLY A 146 -36.57 -5.68 8.95
C GLY A 146 -37.31 -5.36 10.25
N SER A 147 -36.57 -5.48 11.36
CA SER A 147 -37.11 -5.61 12.71
C SER A 147 -37.97 -4.41 13.15
N GLN A 148 -37.56 -3.17 12.88
CA GLN A 148 -38.26 -1.99 13.39
C GLN A 148 -39.64 -1.82 12.76
N ASN A 149 -39.74 -1.99 11.45
CA ASN A 149 -41.02 -1.83 10.73
C ASN A 149 -41.94 -3.04 10.94
N ILE A 150 -41.40 -4.25 11.07
CA ILE A 150 -42.17 -5.43 11.46
C ILE A 150 -42.76 -5.22 12.86
N PHE A 151 -41.97 -4.74 13.82
CA PHE A 151 -42.43 -4.45 15.17
C PHE A 151 -43.56 -3.41 15.17
N ASN A 152 -43.39 -2.30 14.44
CA ASN A 152 -44.42 -1.27 14.34
C ASN A 152 -45.72 -1.78 13.70
N LYS A 153 -45.64 -2.62 12.66
CA LYS A 153 -46.82 -3.23 12.04
C LYS A 153 -47.53 -4.19 12.99
N LEU A 154 -46.79 -5.05 13.70
CA LEU A 154 -47.35 -5.98 14.69
C LEU A 154 -48.02 -5.24 15.83
N MET A 155 -47.44 -4.13 16.30
CA MET A 155 -48.05 -3.26 17.30
C MET A 155 -49.38 -2.66 16.81
N ASN A 156 -49.43 -2.19 15.56
CA ASN A 156 -50.67 -1.66 14.99
C ASN A 156 -51.76 -2.74 14.85
N TYR A 157 -51.38 -3.95 14.44
CA TYR A 157 -52.32 -5.08 14.39
C TYR A 157 -52.81 -5.48 15.78
N SER A 158 -51.94 -5.50 16.79
CA SER A 158 -52.36 -5.84 18.16
C SER A 158 -53.32 -4.80 18.73
N PHE A 159 -53.10 -3.50 18.48
CA PHE A 159 -54.05 -2.45 18.85
C PHE A 159 -55.40 -2.62 18.15
N PHE A 160 -55.43 -2.94 16.86
CA PHE A 160 -56.68 -3.21 16.14
C PHE A 160 -57.43 -4.42 16.71
N MET A 161 -56.72 -5.52 16.98
CA MET A 161 -57.32 -6.72 17.59
C MET A 161 -57.85 -6.44 19.00
N GLN A 162 -57.16 -5.61 19.78
CA GLN A 162 -57.65 -5.18 21.09
C GLN A 162 -58.97 -4.42 20.99
N VAL A 163 -59.13 -3.54 19.99
CA VAL A 163 -60.39 -2.81 19.76
C VAL A 163 -61.53 -3.77 19.42
N LEU A 164 -61.28 -4.78 18.56
CA LEU A 164 -62.28 -5.80 18.24
C LEU A 164 -62.73 -6.59 19.47
N HIS A 165 -61.80 -6.94 20.37
CA HIS A 165 -62.11 -7.68 21.60
C HIS A 165 -62.72 -6.82 22.71
N LYS A 166 -62.58 -5.50 22.64
CA LYS A 166 -63.14 -4.58 23.64
C LYS A 166 -64.64 -4.35 23.47
N ASN A 167 -65.24 -4.80 22.36
CA ASN A 167 -66.68 -4.78 22.16
C ASN A 167 -67.40 -5.93 22.91
N ASN A 168 -68.61 -5.64 23.37
CA ASN A 168 -69.42 -6.52 24.24
C ASN A 168 -69.70 -7.92 23.65
N PHE A 169 -70.10 -8.85 24.53
CA PHE A 169 -70.49 -10.25 24.26
C PHE A 169 -71.35 -10.46 23.00
N ASN A 170 -72.22 -9.49 22.66
CA ASN A 170 -73.07 -9.56 21.46
C ASN A 170 -72.25 -9.67 20.16
N PHE A 171 -71.12 -8.98 20.05
CA PHE A 171 -70.26 -9.06 18.86
C PHE A 171 -69.59 -10.43 18.74
N PHE A 172 -69.19 -11.02 19.86
CA PHE A 172 -68.62 -12.37 19.90
C PHE A 172 -69.60 -13.43 19.39
N LEU A 173 -70.87 -13.34 19.79
CA LEU A 173 -71.91 -14.25 19.29
C LEU A 173 -72.13 -14.13 17.77
N VAL A 174 -72.15 -12.91 17.23
CA VAL A 174 -72.27 -12.69 15.78
C VAL A 174 -71.11 -13.34 15.03
N MET A 175 -69.88 -13.19 15.51
CA MET A 175 -68.70 -13.83 14.90
C MET A 175 -68.77 -15.36 14.95
N MET A 176 -69.30 -15.94 16.03
CA MET A 176 -69.49 -17.39 16.14
C MET A 176 -70.51 -17.94 15.14
N VAL A 177 -71.64 -17.24 14.94
CA VAL A 177 -72.65 -17.65 13.96
C VAL A 177 -72.09 -17.60 12.53
N ILE A 178 -71.36 -16.53 12.18
CA ILE A 178 -70.69 -16.41 10.89
C ILE A 178 -69.71 -17.57 10.67
N TRP A 179 -68.95 -17.95 11.70
CA TRP A 179 -68.00 -19.06 11.62
C TRP A 179 -68.68 -20.41 11.39
N ILE A 180 -69.80 -20.69 12.07
CA ILE A 180 -70.59 -21.91 11.86
C ILE A 180 -71.14 -21.96 10.43
N ILE A 181 -71.64 -20.84 9.90
CA ILE A 181 -72.14 -20.76 8.53
C ILE A 181 -71.00 -21.04 7.53
N LEU A 182 -69.80 -20.48 7.74
CA LEU A 182 -68.64 -20.75 6.92
C LEU A 182 -68.24 -22.23 6.94
N LEU A 183 -68.28 -22.88 8.11
CA LEU A 183 -68.00 -24.31 8.25
C LEU A 183 -69.02 -25.22 7.56
N ILE A 184 -70.24 -24.73 7.34
CA ILE A 184 -71.28 -25.47 6.61
C ILE A 184 -71.15 -25.26 5.08
N ILE A 185 -70.64 -24.10 4.67
CA ILE A 185 -70.48 -23.72 3.26
C ILE A 185 -69.19 -24.30 2.67
N ILE A 186 -68.14 -24.44 3.48
CA ILE A 186 -66.87 -25.10 3.13
C ILE A 186 -67.05 -26.60 3.28
#